data_AF-A0A7S1WKH6-F1
#
_entry.id   AF-A0A7S1WKH6-F1
#
_cell.length_a   1.000
_cell.length_b   1.000
_cell.length_c   1.000
_cell.angle_alpha   90.00
_cell.angle_beta   90.00
_cell.angle_gamma   90.00
#
_symmetry.space_group_name_H-M   'P 1'
#
loop_
_entity.id
_entity.type
_entity.pdbx_description
1 polymer ?
#
loop_
_entity_poly.entity_id
_entity_poly.type
_entity_poly.pdbx_seq_one_letter_code
_entity_poly.pdbx_strand_id
1 'polypeptide(L)'
;VWPYQTHEAWRSELGERVLKAVTGQVSEKECGGFVLFGDHVFCKEAMKLTDAVAFSYGIEERDLYSEKMSNLFHVPPRLYDCFQNPRTSAPISGKAPNNTGRGGCDYTDSICYEMPYKAYRICLGPKKGKIEGRRYATLLDHLSDRGSLSTYVKIDTEGSEWTVLERLLERPEDIAKIRTLDMEVHFGFGAASDQGEQLPSGQEALERQVKIMERLLEHFRVLGSTLENYRQGWRPENDCAQQQCNEPSVHTAGGFGVVQFAVGYVNKNLNLL
;
A
#
# COMPACT_ATOMS: atom_id res chain seq x y z
N VAL A 1 4.44 -33.58 -1.68
CA VAL A 1 4.91 -33.22 -0.33
C VAL A 1 4.60 -31.75 -0.16
N TRP A 2 3.85 -31.39 0.88
CA TRP A 2 3.55 -29.99 1.18
C TRP A 2 4.84 -29.30 1.68
N PRO A 3 5.15 -28.06 1.29
CA PRO A 3 6.41 -27.45 1.68
C PRO A 3 6.44 -27.00 3.14
N TYR A 4 5.29 -26.94 3.81
CA TYR A 4 5.16 -26.50 5.20
C TYR A 4 4.88 -27.68 6.15
N GLN A 5 5.48 -27.65 7.35
CA GLN A 5 5.29 -28.63 8.40
C GLN A 5 4.00 -28.37 9.19
N THR A 6 3.64 -27.10 9.42
CA THR A 6 2.36 -26.71 10.05
C THR A 6 1.27 -26.59 8.99
N HIS A 7 0.52 -27.67 8.79
CA HIS A 7 -0.62 -27.68 7.86
C HIS A 7 -1.92 -27.40 8.61
N GLU A 8 -2.13 -26.13 8.99
CA GLU A 8 -3.39 -25.68 9.55
C GLU A 8 -4.35 -25.27 8.43
N ALA A 9 -5.51 -25.93 8.31
CA ALA A 9 -6.45 -25.71 7.21
C ALA A 9 -6.91 -24.24 7.07
N TRP A 10 -7.02 -23.53 8.19
CA TRP A 10 -7.42 -22.12 8.21
C TRP A 10 -6.39 -21.22 7.50
N ARG A 11 -5.08 -21.56 7.51
CA ARG A 11 -4.06 -20.77 6.81
C ARG A 11 -4.25 -20.83 5.30
N SER A 12 -4.50 -22.04 4.78
CA SER A 12 -4.82 -22.25 3.37
C SER A 12 -6.11 -21.53 2.96
N GLU A 13 -7.14 -21.58 3.79
CA GLU A 13 -8.41 -20.90 3.54
C GLU A 13 -8.25 -19.38 3.50
N LEU A 14 -7.53 -18.80 4.47
CA LEU A 14 -7.22 -17.37 4.46
C LEU A 14 -6.39 -17.00 3.23
N GLY A 15 -5.45 -17.82 2.81
CA GLY A 15 -4.62 -17.50 1.64
C GLY A 15 -5.39 -17.51 0.33
N GLU A 16 -6.36 -18.41 0.15
CA GLU A 16 -7.27 -18.36 -1.00
C GLU A 16 -8.14 -17.09 -0.99
N ARG A 17 -8.60 -16.68 0.20
CA ARG A 17 -9.36 -15.43 0.37
C ARG A 17 -8.52 -14.20 0.03
N VAL A 18 -7.26 -14.15 0.50
CA VAL A 18 -6.31 -13.09 0.13
C VAL A 18 -6.10 -13.06 -1.38
N LEU A 19 -5.76 -14.20 -1.99
CA LEU A 19 -5.53 -14.27 -3.44
C LEU A 19 -6.74 -13.74 -4.22
N LYS A 20 -7.95 -14.15 -3.84
CA LYS A 20 -9.18 -13.65 -4.44
C LYS A 20 -9.37 -12.14 -4.24
N ALA A 21 -9.00 -11.61 -3.07
CA ALA A 21 -9.13 -10.20 -2.74
C ALA A 21 -8.18 -9.29 -3.54
N VAL A 22 -7.10 -9.84 -4.09
CA VAL A 22 -6.03 -9.07 -4.75
C VAL A 22 -5.75 -9.48 -6.19
N THR A 23 -6.57 -10.37 -6.74
CA THR A 23 -6.51 -10.73 -8.17
C THR A 23 -7.06 -9.58 -9.01
N GLY A 24 -6.33 -9.18 -10.06
CA GLY A 24 -6.72 -8.11 -10.98
C GLY A 24 -8.13 -8.26 -11.57
N GLN A 25 -8.90 -7.17 -11.54
CA GLN A 25 -10.29 -7.08 -12.00
C GLN A 25 -10.50 -6.04 -13.11
N VAL A 26 -9.47 -5.25 -13.42
CA VAL A 26 -9.51 -4.20 -14.43
C VAL A 26 -8.71 -4.64 -15.65
N SER A 27 -9.32 -4.57 -16.82
CA SER A 27 -8.64 -4.93 -18.07
C SER A 27 -7.75 -3.80 -18.58
N GLU A 28 -6.78 -4.15 -19.43
CA GLU A 28 -5.93 -3.16 -20.11
C GLU A 28 -6.76 -2.16 -20.92
N LYS A 29 -7.84 -2.64 -21.56
CA LYS A 29 -8.76 -1.82 -22.34
C LYS A 29 -9.45 -0.76 -21.47
N GLU A 30 -10.06 -1.17 -20.35
CA GLU A 30 -10.70 -0.24 -19.41
C GLU A 30 -9.72 0.80 -18.87
N CYS A 31 -8.49 0.36 -18.70
CA CYS A 31 -7.44 1.15 -18.11
C CYS A 31 -6.68 2.06 -19.09
N GLY A 32 -6.92 1.92 -20.40
CA GLY A 32 -6.15 2.62 -21.44
C GLY A 32 -4.67 2.24 -21.44
N GLY A 33 -4.35 1.06 -20.93
CA GLY A 33 -2.98 0.58 -20.67
C GLY A 33 -2.52 0.77 -19.22
N PHE A 34 -1.58 -0.07 -18.81
CA PHE A 34 -0.93 0.01 -17.50
C PHE A 34 0.46 0.64 -17.59
N VAL A 35 0.92 1.22 -16.49
CA VAL A 35 2.33 1.51 -16.25
C VAL A 35 2.77 0.66 -15.06
N LEU A 36 3.74 -0.21 -15.29
CA LEU A 36 4.32 -1.09 -14.27
C LEU A 36 5.65 -0.51 -13.83
N PHE A 37 5.85 -0.33 -12.53
CA PHE A 37 7.14 0.12 -12.00
C PHE A 37 7.34 -0.31 -10.55
N GLY A 38 8.45 -1.01 -10.29
CA GLY A 38 8.69 -1.65 -9.00
C GLY A 38 7.50 -2.54 -8.65
N ASP A 39 6.93 -2.29 -7.47
CA ASP A 39 5.80 -3.04 -6.93
C ASP A 39 4.44 -2.39 -7.25
N HIS A 40 4.40 -1.35 -8.09
CA HIS A 40 3.20 -0.57 -8.36
C HIS A 40 2.65 -0.79 -9.78
N VAL A 41 1.32 -0.80 -9.86
CA VAL A 41 0.55 -0.90 -11.11
C VAL A 41 -0.33 0.33 -11.24
N PHE A 42 0.08 1.25 -12.12
CA PHE A 42 -0.68 2.48 -12.35
C PHE A 42 -1.61 2.31 -13.54
N CYS A 43 -2.88 2.64 -13.33
CA CYS A 43 -3.85 2.63 -14.41
C CYS A 43 -3.91 3.95 -15.16
N LYS A 44 -3.60 3.99 -16.47
CA LYS A 44 -3.46 5.26 -17.21
C LYS A 44 -4.73 6.11 -17.18
N GLU A 45 -5.90 5.50 -17.38
CA GLU A 45 -7.19 6.19 -17.24
C GLU A 45 -7.42 6.73 -15.82
N ALA A 46 -7.02 5.96 -14.80
CA ALA A 46 -7.11 6.42 -13.43
C ALA A 46 -6.15 7.58 -13.13
N MET A 47 -4.98 7.65 -13.77
CA MET A 47 -3.96 8.67 -13.47
C MET A 47 -4.12 10.00 -14.23
N LYS A 48 -5.22 10.20 -14.98
CA LYS A 48 -5.43 11.42 -15.79
C LYS A 48 -5.62 12.71 -14.97
N LEU A 49 -6.01 12.62 -13.70
CA LEU A 49 -6.29 13.80 -12.88
C LEU A 49 -4.99 14.34 -12.28
N THR A 50 -4.57 15.53 -12.74
CA THR A 50 -3.33 16.18 -12.30
C THR A 50 -3.57 17.22 -11.19
N ASP A 51 -4.76 17.82 -11.11
CA ASP A 51 -5.17 18.71 -10.00
C ASP A 51 -5.66 17.90 -8.80
N ALA A 52 -4.79 17.02 -8.33
CA ALA A 52 -5.01 16.12 -7.23
C ALA A 52 -3.78 16.13 -6.31
N VAL A 53 -3.83 15.34 -5.24
CA VAL A 53 -2.69 15.15 -4.36
C VAL A 53 -2.44 13.66 -4.15
N ALA A 54 -1.17 13.27 -4.11
CA ALA A 54 -0.77 11.92 -3.75
C ALA A 54 -0.33 11.89 -2.28
N PHE A 55 -0.97 11.08 -1.46
CA PHE A 55 -0.50 10.79 -0.09
C PHE A 55 0.27 9.48 -0.11
N SER A 56 1.44 9.48 0.52
CA SER A 56 2.27 8.30 0.65
C SER A 56 2.72 8.14 2.10
N TYR A 57 2.40 6.98 2.70
CA TYR A 57 2.68 6.64 4.09
C TYR A 57 3.65 5.46 4.14
N GLY A 58 4.62 5.51 5.07
CA GLY A 58 5.65 4.46 5.22
C GLY A 58 6.83 4.63 4.25
N ILE A 59 7.11 5.84 3.77
CA ILE A 59 8.00 6.07 2.62
C ILE A 59 9.47 5.68 2.79
N GLU A 60 9.90 5.36 4.01
CA GLU A 60 11.28 5.06 4.36
C GLU A 60 12.30 6.10 3.80
N GLU A 61 13.46 5.64 3.32
CA GLU A 61 14.52 6.52 2.79
C GLU A 61 14.25 6.99 1.36
N ARG A 62 13.41 6.27 0.60
CA ARG A 62 13.06 6.55 -0.79
C ARG A 62 11.68 5.99 -1.12
N ASP A 63 10.86 6.79 -1.79
CA ASP A 63 9.54 6.38 -2.24
C ASP A 63 9.34 6.53 -3.74
N LEU A 64 9.51 5.39 -4.41
CA LEU A 64 9.38 5.24 -5.85
C LEU A 64 7.96 5.53 -6.36
N TYR A 65 6.93 5.24 -5.56
CA TYR A 65 5.56 5.60 -5.90
C TYR A 65 5.43 7.11 -6.06
N SER A 66 5.86 7.89 -5.05
CA SER A 66 5.77 9.35 -5.12
C SER A 66 6.67 9.97 -6.20
N GLU A 67 7.83 9.38 -6.48
CA GLU A 67 8.67 9.80 -7.62
C GLU A 67 7.91 9.63 -8.95
N LYS A 68 7.17 8.52 -9.14
CA LYS A 68 6.34 8.33 -10.35
C LYS A 68 5.11 9.22 -10.37
N MET A 69 4.43 9.41 -9.24
CA MET A 69 3.33 10.37 -9.15
C MET A 69 3.79 11.78 -9.57
N SER A 70 4.98 12.19 -9.14
CA SER A 70 5.57 13.47 -9.48
C SER A 70 6.04 13.55 -10.94
N ASN A 71 6.87 12.60 -11.38
CA ASN A 71 7.63 12.74 -12.62
C ASN A 71 6.85 12.25 -13.85
N LEU A 72 5.98 11.26 -13.68
CA LEU A 72 5.19 10.70 -14.77
C LEU A 72 3.78 11.28 -14.84
N PHE A 73 3.11 11.39 -13.69
CA PHE A 73 1.71 11.82 -13.63
C PHE A 73 1.54 13.29 -13.25
N HIS A 74 2.64 13.97 -12.90
CA HIS A 74 2.64 15.38 -12.53
C HIS A 74 1.63 15.72 -11.41
N VAL A 75 1.57 14.84 -10.42
CA VAL A 75 0.76 14.99 -9.20
C VAL A 75 1.69 15.29 -8.02
N PRO A 76 1.48 16.38 -7.25
CA PRO A 76 2.32 16.73 -6.11
C PRO A 76 2.15 15.72 -4.96
N PRO A 77 3.23 15.08 -4.46
CA PRO A 77 3.14 14.14 -3.37
C PRO A 77 3.25 14.81 -1.99
N ARG A 78 2.59 14.22 -0.99
CA ARG A 78 2.79 14.45 0.43
C ARG A 78 3.30 13.16 1.07
N LEU A 79 4.50 13.26 1.62
CA LEU A 79 5.27 12.15 2.13
C LEU A 79 5.17 12.10 3.66
N TYR A 80 4.79 10.96 4.21
CA TYR A 80 4.58 10.78 5.64
C TYR A 80 5.39 9.58 6.15
N ASP A 81 6.38 9.85 7.00
CA ASP A 81 7.15 8.82 7.70
C ASP A 81 7.70 9.37 9.01
N CYS A 82 7.57 8.63 10.10
CA CYS A 82 8.07 9.02 11.41
C CYS A 82 9.28 8.22 11.93
N PHE A 83 9.60 7.10 11.29
CA PHE A 83 10.73 6.25 11.64
C PHE A 83 12.04 6.81 11.10
N GLN A 84 11.95 7.50 9.96
CA GLN A 84 13.13 7.98 9.26
C GLN A 84 13.78 9.17 9.96
N ASN A 85 15.11 9.12 10.02
CA ASN A 85 15.91 10.24 10.47
C ASN A 85 15.99 11.26 9.32
N PRO A 86 15.50 12.50 9.49
CA PRO A 86 15.59 13.49 8.45
C PRO A 86 17.04 13.69 7.95
N ARG A 87 18.05 13.46 8.79
CA ARG A 87 19.45 13.63 8.37
C ARG A 87 19.89 12.63 7.28
N THR A 88 19.27 11.45 7.21
CA THR A 88 19.65 10.36 6.29
C THR A 88 18.67 10.18 5.15
N SER A 89 17.39 10.56 5.32
CA SER A 89 16.39 10.53 4.25
C SER A 89 16.33 11.88 3.53
N ALA A 90 16.75 11.91 2.26
CA ALA A 90 16.68 13.12 1.42
C ALA A 90 15.25 13.65 1.21
N PRO A 91 14.22 12.79 0.96
CA PRO A 91 12.84 13.23 0.93
C PRO A 91 12.41 13.91 2.22
N ILE A 92 12.67 13.26 3.37
CA ILE A 92 12.22 13.75 4.69
C ILE A 92 12.99 15.00 5.14
N SER A 93 14.27 15.17 4.77
CA SER A 93 15.01 16.41 5.05
C SER A 93 14.65 17.60 4.17
N GLY A 94 13.88 17.39 3.09
CA GLY A 94 13.67 18.45 2.10
C GLY A 94 14.90 18.74 1.24
N LYS A 95 15.83 17.78 1.13
CA LYS A 95 17.08 17.93 0.37
C LYS A 95 17.02 17.31 -1.02
N ALA A 96 16.02 16.48 -1.30
CA ALA A 96 15.81 15.97 -2.65
C ALA A 96 15.49 17.14 -3.60
N PRO A 97 16.08 17.17 -4.82
CA PRO A 97 15.61 18.05 -5.89
C PRO A 97 14.10 17.95 -6.04
N ASN A 98 13.44 19.09 -6.01
CA ASN A 98 12.00 19.21 -5.94
C ASN A 98 11.54 20.36 -6.83
N ASN A 99 10.36 20.22 -7.45
CA ASN A 99 9.83 21.22 -8.36
C ASN A 99 10.82 21.56 -9.48
N THR A 100 11.52 20.54 -9.99
CA THR A 100 12.51 20.69 -11.07
C THR A 100 11.87 20.97 -12.43
N GLY A 101 10.54 20.82 -12.52
CA GLY A 101 9.79 20.97 -13.76
C GLY A 101 9.83 19.71 -14.62
N ARG A 102 9.01 19.69 -15.66
CA ARG A 102 8.85 18.53 -16.53
C ARG A 102 10.16 18.15 -17.22
N GLY A 103 10.57 16.89 -17.10
CA GLY A 103 11.85 16.38 -17.61
C GLY A 103 13.07 16.79 -16.77
N GLY A 104 12.86 17.54 -15.67
CA GLY A 104 13.94 17.98 -14.78
C GLY A 104 14.61 16.83 -14.04
N CYS A 105 13.98 15.65 -14.01
CA CYS A 105 14.53 14.45 -13.38
C CYS A 105 15.08 13.41 -14.38
N ASP A 106 15.09 13.67 -15.70
CA ASP A 106 15.48 12.69 -16.73
C ASP A 106 16.95 12.23 -16.65
N TYR A 107 17.82 13.05 -16.06
CA TYR A 107 19.28 12.84 -16.05
C TYR A 107 19.84 12.55 -14.65
N THR A 108 18.98 12.17 -13.70
CA THR A 108 19.40 11.86 -12.34
C THR A 108 19.03 10.44 -11.95
N ASP A 109 20.03 9.68 -11.51
CA ASP A 109 19.82 8.39 -10.86
C ASP A 109 19.45 8.53 -9.36
N SER A 110 19.53 9.76 -8.83
CA SER A 110 19.17 10.11 -7.46
C SER A 110 17.69 10.52 -7.33
N ILE A 111 17.18 10.44 -6.10
CA ILE A 111 15.81 10.84 -5.73
C ILE A 111 15.50 12.24 -6.27
N CYS A 112 14.43 12.37 -7.05
CA CYS A 112 14.06 13.64 -7.68
C CYS A 112 12.55 13.73 -7.90
N TYR A 113 11.99 14.92 -7.69
CA TYR A 113 10.58 15.23 -7.88
C TYR A 113 10.40 16.42 -8.82
N GLU A 114 9.72 16.20 -9.95
CA GLU A 114 9.39 17.26 -10.93
C GLU A 114 8.32 18.23 -10.42
N MET A 115 7.37 17.72 -9.63
CA MET A 115 6.33 18.47 -8.95
C MET A 115 6.74 18.84 -7.52
N PRO A 116 6.21 19.93 -6.94
CA PRO A 116 6.46 20.26 -5.55
C PRO A 116 5.93 19.17 -4.61
N TYR A 117 6.80 18.62 -3.77
CA TYR A 117 6.40 17.74 -2.67
C TYR A 117 6.41 18.44 -1.30
N LYS A 118 5.68 17.84 -0.34
CA LYS A 118 5.79 18.17 1.10
C LYS A 118 6.11 16.92 1.89
N ALA A 119 7.05 17.01 2.83
CA ALA A 119 7.39 15.90 3.70
C ALA A 119 7.03 16.19 5.16
N TYR A 120 6.57 15.15 5.86
CA TYR A 120 6.09 15.22 7.22
C TYR A 120 6.66 14.09 8.06
N ARG A 121 7.36 14.45 9.14
CA ARG A 121 7.77 13.49 10.16
C ARG A 121 6.61 13.14 11.09
N ILE A 122 5.66 12.37 10.56
CA ILE A 122 4.37 12.00 11.16
C ILE A 122 4.01 10.60 10.68
N CYS A 123 3.62 9.69 11.59
CA CYS A 123 3.13 8.37 11.23
C CYS A 123 1.65 8.45 10.86
N LEU A 124 1.19 7.52 10.04
CA LEU A 124 -0.22 7.21 9.94
C LEU A 124 -0.64 6.41 11.17
N GLY A 125 -1.82 6.68 11.71
CA GLY A 125 -2.36 5.87 12.80
C GLY A 125 -3.86 6.02 12.97
N PRO A 126 -4.48 5.12 13.74
CA PRO A 126 -5.93 5.10 13.92
C PRO A 126 -6.42 6.34 14.68
N LYS A 127 -5.58 6.91 15.55
CA LYS A 127 -5.86 8.11 16.34
C LYS A 127 -4.74 9.12 16.17
N LYS A 128 -5.11 10.40 16.19
CA LYS A 128 -4.16 11.51 16.27
C LYS A 128 -3.56 11.58 17.67
N GLY A 129 -2.25 11.81 17.77
CA GLY A 129 -1.61 11.95 19.07
C GLY A 129 -0.10 11.86 19.03
N LYS A 130 0.49 11.69 20.22
CA LYS A 130 1.92 11.42 20.38
C LYS A 130 2.09 10.11 21.16
N ILE A 131 2.68 9.10 20.51
CA ILE A 131 2.92 7.77 21.08
C ILE A 131 4.42 7.52 21.02
N GLU A 132 5.04 7.23 22.17
CA GLU A 132 6.48 6.99 22.28
C GLU A 132 7.36 8.06 21.60
N GLY A 133 6.98 9.34 21.75
CA GLY A 133 7.73 10.44 21.15
C GLY A 133 7.38 10.75 19.69
N ARG A 134 6.69 9.85 18.98
CA ARG A 134 6.30 10.00 17.56
C ARG A 134 4.93 10.64 17.42
N ARG A 135 4.75 11.49 16.42
CA ARG A 135 3.46 12.13 16.10
C ARG A 135 2.68 11.25 15.15
N TYR A 136 1.39 11.10 15.41
CA TYR A 136 0.45 10.37 14.57
C TYR A 136 -0.64 11.31 14.06
N ALA A 137 -1.02 11.13 12.80
CA ALA A 137 -2.21 11.73 12.19
C ALA A 137 -3.08 10.62 11.59
N THR A 138 -4.37 10.89 11.43
CA THR A 138 -5.31 9.93 10.84
C THR A 138 -5.41 10.16 9.33
N LEU A 139 -5.78 9.10 8.59
CA LEU A 139 -6.12 9.25 7.17
C LEU A 139 -7.32 10.18 6.99
N LEU A 140 -8.32 10.08 7.88
CA LEU A 140 -9.53 10.91 7.84
C LEU A 140 -9.22 12.41 7.98
N ASP A 141 -8.28 12.79 8.84
CA ASP A 141 -7.83 14.18 8.97
C ASP A 141 -7.25 14.68 7.63
N HIS A 142 -6.45 13.86 6.96
CA HIS A 142 -5.84 14.20 5.67
C HIS A 142 -6.84 14.25 4.51
N LEU A 143 -7.94 13.50 4.60
CA LEU A 143 -9.03 13.50 3.61
C LEU A 143 -10.11 14.55 3.89
N SER A 144 -10.11 15.17 5.07
CA SER A 144 -11.22 16.03 5.52
C SER A 144 -11.58 17.18 4.57
N ASP A 145 -10.58 17.77 3.92
CA ASP A 145 -10.70 18.91 3.00
C ASP A 145 -10.54 18.53 1.51
N ARG A 146 -10.61 17.23 1.20
CA ARG A 146 -10.47 16.70 -0.16
C ARG A 146 -11.83 16.53 -0.84
N GLY A 147 -11.84 16.73 -2.16
CA GLY A 147 -13.00 16.50 -3.01
C GLY A 147 -13.17 15.02 -3.38
N SER A 148 -14.30 14.70 -4.02
CA SER A 148 -14.55 13.36 -4.56
C SER A 148 -13.47 12.97 -5.56
N LEU A 149 -12.92 11.76 -5.44
CA LEU A 149 -11.89 11.18 -6.29
C LEU A 149 -10.69 12.12 -6.57
N SER A 150 -10.33 12.99 -5.62
CA SER A 150 -9.27 13.98 -5.78
C SER A 150 -7.94 13.60 -5.11
N THR A 151 -7.83 12.36 -4.62
CA THR A 151 -6.69 11.91 -3.81
C THR A 151 -6.19 10.56 -4.28
N TYR A 152 -4.89 10.44 -4.54
CA TYR A 152 -4.22 9.15 -4.72
C TYR A 152 -3.57 8.78 -3.38
N VAL A 153 -3.67 7.53 -2.95
CA VAL A 153 -3.22 7.10 -1.62
C VAL A 153 -2.32 5.88 -1.75
N LYS A 154 -1.14 5.90 -1.12
CA LYS A 154 -0.27 4.75 -0.92
C LYS A 154 -0.02 4.51 0.56
N ILE A 155 -0.21 3.27 1.04
CA ILE A 155 -0.05 2.91 2.46
C ILE A 155 0.76 1.61 2.58
N ASP A 156 1.89 1.67 3.30
CA ASP A 156 2.55 0.44 3.76
C ASP A 156 1.83 -0.10 4.98
N THR A 157 1.18 -1.23 4.77
CA THR A 157 0.18 -1.81 5.67
C THR A 157 0.80 -2.98 6.41
N GLU A 158 1.47 -2.65 7.51
CA GLU A 158 2.21 -3.62 8.31
C GLU A 158 1.57 -3.81 9.68
N GLY A 159 1.18 -2.72 10.37
CA GLY A 159 0.63 -2.79 11.71
C GLY A 159 -0.64 -1.95 11.88
N SER A 160 -0.50 -0.75 12.44
CA SER A 160 -1.66 0.07 12.81
C SER A 160 -2.47 0.56 11.62
N GLU A 161 -1.89 0.49 10.44
CA GLU A 161 -2.51 0.81 9.16
C GLU A 161 -3.70 -0.11 8.87
N TRP A 162 -3.69 -1.35 9.36
CA TRP A 162 -4.87 -2.24 9.32
C TRP A 162 -6.07 -1.60 10.04
N THR A 163 -5.85 -1.02 11.22
CA THR A 163 -6.90 -0.31 11.96
C THR A 163 -7.29 1.01 11.30
N VAL A 164 -6.36 1.67 10.60
CA VAL A 164 -6.67 2.86 9.79
C VAL A 164 -7.60 2.52 8.63
N LEU A 165 -7.32 1.44 7.91
CA LEU A 165 -8.16 0.95 6.81
C LEU A 165 -9.53 0.50 7.32
N GLU A 166 -9.60 -0.17 8.47
CA GLU A 166 -10.87 -0.55 9.08
C GLU A 166 -11.75 0.67 9.40
N ARG A 167 -11.17 1.74 9.96
CA ARG A 167 -11.89 3.01 10.21
C ARG A 167 -12.28 3.74 8.93
N LEU A 168 -11.44 3.67 7.90
CA LEU A 168 -11.78 4.22 6.59
C LEU A 168 -13.02 3.50 6.01
N LEU A 169 -13.09 2.17 6.15
CA LEU A 169 -14.23 1.35 5.71
C LEU A 169 -15.54 1.63 6.47
N GLU A 170 -15.49 2.35 7.58
CA GLU A 170 -16.68 2.83 8.30
C GLU A 170 -17.19 4.18 7.78
N ARG A 171 -16.44 4.83 6.88
CA ARG A 171 -16.69 6.20 6.38
C ARG A 171 -16.72 6.24 4.85
N PRO A 172 -17.78 5.73 4.20
CA PRO A 172 -17.89 5.70 2.73
C PRO A 172 -17.69 7.07 2.06
N GLU A 173 -18.07 8.16 2.73
CA GLU A 173 -17.88 9.53 2.25
C GLU A 173 -16.40 9.94 2.16
N ASP A 174 -15.53 9.38 3.00
CA ASP A 174 -14.09 9.61 2.94
C ASP A 174 -13.44 8.69 1.90
N ILE A 175 -13.92 7.44 1.77
CA ILE A 175 -13.51 6.55 0.67
C ILE A 175 -13.80 7.16 -0.69
N ALA A 176 -14.94 7.84 -0.86
CA ALA A 176 -15.32 8.49 -2.11
C ALA A 176 -14.33 9.59 -2.56
N LYS A 177 -13.47 10.08 -1.67
CA LYS A 177 -12.42 11.07 -1.98
C LYS A 177 -11.15 10.43 -2.54
N ILE A 178 -10.98 9.13 -2.34
CA ILE A 178 -9.83 8.35 -2.79
C ILE A 178 -10.10 7.86 -4.21
N ARG A 179 -9.18 8.19 -5.11
CA ARG A 179 -9.20 7.82 -6.52
C ARG A 179 -8.54 6.47 -6.77
N THR A 180 -7.33 6.30 -6.25
CA THR A 180 -6.62 5.02 -6.19
C THR A 180 -6.07 4.80 -4.79
N LEU A 181 -5.94 3.52 -4.45
CA LEU A 181 -5.30 3.07 -3.23
C LEU A 181 -4.25 2.03 -3.61
N ASP A 182 -2.99 2.32 -3.33
CA ASP A 182 -1.87 1.41 -3.47
C ASP A 182 -1.45 0.95 -2.07
N MET A 183 -1.18 -0.33 -1.91
CA MET A 183 -0.82 -0.89 -0.60
C MET A 183 0.37 -1.82 -0.74
N GLU A 184 1.37 -1.67 0.12
CA GLU A 184 2.32 -2.74 0.43
C GLU A 184 1.77 -3.49 1.65
N VAL A 185 1.42 -4.76 1.49
CA VAL A 185 0.75 -5.55 2.52
C VAL A 185 1.78 -6.40 3.23
N HIS A 186 1.77 -6.39 4.56
CA HIS A 186 2.50 -7.31 5.41
C HIS A 186 1.57 -7.88 6.49
N PHE A 187 1.37 -9.20 6.47
CA PHE A 187 0.54 -9.89 7.46
C PHE A 187 1.32 -10.22 8.74
N GLY A 188 0.66 -10.10 9.88
CA GLY A 188 1.16 -10.60 11.17
C GLY A 188 2.13 -9.69 11.93
N PHE A 189 2.32 -8.44 11.52
CA PHE A 189 3.00 -7.44 12.34
C PHE A 189 2.00 -6.70 13.24
N GLY A 190 2.45 -6.32 14.44
CA GLY A 190 1.72 -5.45 15.36
C GLY A 190 2.44 -4.12 15.51
N ALA A 191 1.70 -3.01 15.71
CA ALA A 191 2.29 -1.70 15.87
C ALA A 191 2.09 -1.12 17.28
N ALA A 192 3.05 -0.30 17.71
CA ALA A 192 2.94 0.44 18.98
C ALA A 192 1.75 1.41 19.00
N SER A 193 1.29 1.90 17.85
CA SER A 193 0.11 2.78 17.72
C SER A 193 -1.21 2.10 18.06
N ASP A 194 -1.23 0.77 18.12
CA ASP A 194 -2.38 -0.01 18.55
C ASP A 194 -2.40 -0.26 20.08
N GLN A 195 -1.41 0.25 20.83
CA GLN A 195 -1.39 0.13 22.29
C GLN A 195 -2.69 0.68 22.90
N GLY A 196 -3.40 -0.20 23.62
CA GLY A 196 -4.68 0.10 24.27
C GLY A 196 -5.92 -0.27 23.46
N GLU A 197 -5.78 -0.69 22.21
CA GLU A 197 -6.83 -1.42 21.49
C GLU A 197 -6.71 -2.92 21.88
N GLN A 198 -7.83 -3.57 22.25
CA GLN A 198 -7.86 -5.02 22.42
C GLN A 198 -7.89 -5.69 21.05
N LEU A 199 -6.74 -5.69 20.35
CA LEU A 199 -6.64 -6.32 19.06
C LEU A 199 -6.56 -7.85 19.21
N PRO A 200 -7.21 -8.60 18.30
CA PRO A 200 -7.05 -10.04 18.24
C PRO A 200 -5.58 -10.42 17.96
N SER A 201 -5.21 -11.68 18.24
CA SER A 201 -3.88 -12.23 17.99
C SER A 201 -3.96 -13.56 17.22
N GLY A 202 -2.85 -13.98 16.62
CA GLY A 202 -2.78 -15.25 15.88
C GLY A 202 -3.78 -15.32 14.72
N GLN A 203 -4.59 -16.38 14.68
CA GLN A 203 -5.59 -16.61 13.63
C GLN A 203 -6.60 -15.47 13.54
N GLU A 204 -7.16 -15.01 14.67
CA GLU A 204 -8.19 -13.96 14.67
C GLU A 204 -7.66 -12.63 14.10
N ALA A 205 -6.38 -12.33 14.32
CA ALA A 205 -5.72 -11.15 13.75
C ALA A 205 -5.64 -11.23 12.23
N LEU A 206 -5.16 -12.37 11.71
CA LEU A 206 -5.05 -12.60 10.28
C LEU A 206 -6.42 -12.59 9.62
N GLU A 207 -7.42 -13.22 10.24
CA GLU A 207 -8.79 -13.27 9.74
C GLU A 207 -9.43 -11.87 9.68
N ARG A 208 -9.15 -10.99 10.66
CA ARG A 208 -9.50 -9.57 10.61
C ARG A 208 -8.82 -8.86 9.43
N GLN A 209 -7.51 -9.04 9.26
CA GLN A 209 -6.75 -8.40 8.18
C GLN A 209 -7.28 -8.82 6.79
N VAL A 210 -7.54 -10.12 6.59
CA VAL A 210 -8.16 -10.64 5.35
C VAL A 210 -9.55 -10.04 5.14
N LYS A 211 -10.38 -9.95 6.19
CA LYS A 211 -11.71 -9.34 6.10
C LYS A 211 -11.65 -7.86 5.70
N ILE A 212 -10.64 -7.11 6.15
CA ILE A 212 -10.43 -5.71 5.72
C ILE A 212 -10.18 -5.67 4.21
N MET A 213 -9.34 -6.56 3.67
CA MET A 213 -9.09 -6.64 2.23
C MET A 213 -10.35 -6.99 1.43
N GLU A 214 -11.14 -7.94 1.90
CA GLU A 214 -12.41 -8.31 1.28
C GLU A 214 -13.39 -7.12 1.27
N ARG A 215 -13.45 -6.34 2.34
CA ARG A 215 -14.29 -5.13 2.42
C ARG A 215 -13.78 -3.99 1.52
N LEU A 216 -12.48 -3.88 1.28
CA LEU A 216 -11.96 -2.92 0.28
C LEU A 216 -12.56 -3.19 -1.11
N LEU A 217 -12.81 -4.45 -1.46
CA LEU A 217 -13.48 -4.80 -2.72
C LEU A 217 -14.93 -4.34 -2.81
N GLU A 218 -15.56 -3.90 -1.72
CA GLU A 218 -16.90 -3.28 -1.80
C GLU A 218 -16.82 -1.92 -2.50
N HIS A 219 -15.70 -1.20 -2.33
CA HIS A 219 -15.51 0.17 -2.81
C HIS A 219 -14.51 0.31 -3.96
N PHE A 220 -13.61 -0.65 -4.12
CA PHE A 220 -12.54 -0.60 -5.11
C PHE A 220 -12.58 -1.80 -6.06
N ARG A 221 -11.97 -1.63 -7.23
CA ARG A 221 -11.59 -2.71 -8.16
C ARG A 221 -10.08 -2.90 -8.11
N VAL A 222 -9.63 -4.14 -8.20
CA VAL A 222 -8.20 -4.45 -8.17
C VAL A 222 -7.59 -4.19 -9.54
N LEU A 223 -6.49 -3.43 -9.58
CA LEU A 223 -5.68 -3.24 -10.79
C LEU A 223 -4.77 -4.45 -11.02
N GLY A 224 -4.12 -4.92 -9.95
CA GLY A 224 -3.27 -6.10 -9.93
C GLY A 224 -2.45 -6.15 -8.65
N SER A 225 -1.73 -7.24 -8.44
CA SER A 225 -0.79 -7.37 -7.34
C SER A 225 0.57 -7.90 -7.82
N THR A 226 1.53 -7.93 -6.91
CA THR A 226 2.85 -8.55 -7.16
C THR A 226 2.84 -10.06 -6.94
N LEU A 227 1.76 -10.63 -6.36
CA LEU A 227 1.64 -12.07 -6.16
C LEU A 227 1.68 -12.86 -7.48
N GLU A 228 1.13 -12.29 -8.56
CA GLU A 228 1.17 -12.88 -9.89
C GLU A 228 2.61 -13.07 -10.40
N ASN A 229 3.51 -12.14 -10.07
CA ASN A 229 4.93 -12.21 -10.43
C ASN A 229 5.67 -13.18 -9.51
N TYR A 230 5.46 -13.09 -8.19
CA TYR A 230 6.13 -13.95 -7.21
C TYR A 230 5.78 -15.43 -7.39
N ARG A 231 4.55 -15.75 -7.78
CA ARG A 231 4.13 -17.12 -8.07
C ARG A 231 4.94 -17.77 -9.20
N GLN A 232 5.38 -17.00 -10.19
CA GLN A 232 6.19 -17.55 -11.30
C GLN A 232 7.60 -17.93 -10.85
N GLY A 233 8.11 -17.27 -9.80
CA GLY A 233 9.46 -17.49 -9.27
C GLY A 233 9.53 -18.54 -8.17
N TRP A 234 8.45 -18.75 -7.42
CA TRP A 234 8.49 -19.60 -6.23
C TRP A 234 8.65 -21.08 -6.57
N ARG A 235 9.75 -21.66 -6.10
CA ARG A 235 10.12 -23.07 -6.26
C ARG A 235 10.52 -23.60 -4.88
N PRO A 236 9.58 -24.20 -4.12
CA PRO A 236 9.82 -24.61 -2.73
C PRO A 236 11.07 -25.50 -2.56
N GLU A 237 11.37 -26.34 -3.55
CA GLU A 237 12.54 -27.20 -3.59
C GLU A 237 13.88 -26.44 -3.68
N ASN A 238 13.89 -25.25 -4.26
CA ASN A 238 15.10 -24.42 -4.42
C ASN A 238 15.17 -23.33 -3.34
N ASP A 239 14.02 -22.72 -3.03
CA ASP A 239 13.94 -21.58 -2.11
C ASP A 239 14.03 -21.98 -0.64
N CYS A 240 13.75 -23.27 -0.34
CA CYS A 240 13.76 -23.83 1.03
C CYS A 240 14.60 -25.11 1.13
N ALA A 241 15.78 -25.13 0.51
CA ALA A 241 16.64 -26.31 0.40
C ALA A 241 17.07 -26.97 1.74
N GLN A 242 16.96 -26.27 2.87
CA GLN A 242 17.41 -26.74 4.19
C GLN A 242 16.31 -26.86 5.26
N GLN A 243 15.02 -26.98 4.89
CA GLN A 243 13.89 -27.16 5.82
C GLN A 243 13.65 -26.06 6.88
N GLN A 244 14.41 -24.95 6.87
CA GLN A 244 14.30 -23.84 7.83
C GLN A 244 13.75 -22.55 7.20
N CYS A 245 12.78 -22.65 6.28
CA CYS A 245 11.97 -21.48 5.96
C CYS A 245 10.97 -21.26 7.11
N ASN A 246 10.92 -20.06 7.68
CA ASN A 246 9.79 -19.68 8.52
C ASN A 246 8.52 -19.89 7.71
N GLU A 247 7.59 -20.67 8.23
CA GLU A 247 6.35 -20.93 7.50
C GLU A 247 5.53 -19.64 7.41
N PRO A 248 4.96 -19.33 6.24
CA PRO A 248 4.14 -18.15 6.10
C PRO A 248 2.95 -18.22 7.05
N SER A 249 2.60 -17.08 7.63
CA SER A 249 1.39 -16.91 8.45
C SER A 249 0.13 -17.25 7.66
N VAL A 250 0.14 -17.00 6.34
CA VAL A 250 -0.96 -17.28 5.41
C VAL A 250 -0.39 -17.74 4.05
N HIS A 251 -0.95 -18.80 3.48
CA HIS A 251 -0.53 -19.35 2.19
C HIS A 251 -1.73 -19.94 1.44
N THR A 252 -1.63 -20.14 0.13
CA THR A 252 -2.68 -20.79 -0.68
C THR A 252 -2.72 -22.30 -0.46
N ALA A 253 -3.75 -22.97 -0.98
CA ALA A 253 -3.85 -24.43 -1.07
C ALA A 253 -2.86 -25.06 -2.07
N GLY A 254 -2.16 -24.23 -2.87
CA GLY A 254 -0.97 -24.65 -3.63
C GLY A 254 0.36 -24.46 -2.87
N GLY A 255 0.31 -23.92 -1.65
CA GLY A 255 1.46 -23.68 -0.78
C GLY A 255 2.07 -22.32 -0.97
N PHE A 256 1.64 -21.53 -1.95
CA PHE A 256 2.25 -20.23 -2.22
C PHE A 256 1.93 -19.24 -1.08
N GLY A 257 2.97 -18.71 -0.43
CA GLY A 257 2.86 -17.73 0.64
C GLY A 257 2.32 -16.40 0.14
N VAL A 258 1.36 -15.82 0.87
CA VAL A 258 0.69 -14.55 0.53
C VAL A 258 0.81 -13.54 1.68
N VAL A 259 1.98 -13.54 2.33
CA VAL A 259 2.24 -12.77 3.55
C VAL A 259 2.74 -11.36 3.29
N GLN A 260 3.43 -11.15 2.16
CA GLN A 260 3.95 -9.86 1.76
C GLN A 260 3.80 -9.65 0.26
N PHE A 261 3.18 -8.56 -0.14
CA PHE A 261 2.99 -8.18 -1.55
C PHE A 261 2.48 -6.74 -1.66
N ALA A 262 2.69 -6.12 -2.81
CA ALA A 262 1.97 -4.90 -3.18
C ALA A 262 0.71 -5.20 -4.00
N VAL A 263 -0.31 -4.36 -3.84
CA VAL A 263 -1.58 -4.39 -4.59
C VAL A 263 -2.07 -2.97 -4.89
N GLY A 264 -2.54 -2.76 -6.13
CA GLY A 264 -3.14 -1.51 -6.57
C GLY A 264 -4.65 -1.61 -6.71
N TYR A 265 -5.37 -0.58 -6.30
CA TYR A 265 -6.82 -0.47 -6.35
C TYR A 265 -7.26 0.82 -7.03
N VAL A 266 -8.37 0.76 -7.76
CA VAL A 266 -9.06 1.93 -8.32
C VAL A 266 -10.48 2.03 -7.78
N ASN A 267 -10.93 3.22 -7.43
CA ASN A 267 -12.26 3.42 -6.85
C ASN A 267 -13.35 3.03 -7.87
N LYS A 268 -14.37 2.28 -7.43
CA LYS A 268 -15.49 1.86 -8.30
C LYS A 268 -16.31 3.00 -8.86
N ASN A 269 -16.33 4.15 -8.18
CA ASN A 269 -17.02 5.35 -8.65
C ASN A 269 -16.26 6.06 -9.78
N LEU A 270 -15.03 5.62 -10.08
CA LEU A 270 -14.28 6.12 -11.22
C LEU A 270 -14.72 5.37 -12.49
N ASN A 271 -15.35 6.10 -13.41
CA ASN A 271 -15.71 5.57 -14.72
C ASN A 271 -14.44 5.36 -15.56
N LEU A 272 -14.01 4.10 -15.66
CA LEU A 272 -13.05 3.63 -16.64
C LEU A 272 -13.75 3.38 -17.99
N LEU A 273 -13.00 3.42 -19.10
CA LEU A 273 -13.53 3.43 -20.48
C LEU A 273 -14.04 2.07 -20.99
#